data_AF-A0A7K3ZK14-F1
#
_entry.id   AF-A0A7K3ZK14-F1
#
_cell.length_a   1.000
_cell.length_b   1.000
_cell.length_c   1.000
_cell.angle_alpha   90.00
_cell.angle_beta   90.00
_cell.angle_gamma   90.00
#
_symmetry.space_group_name_H-M   'P 1'
#
loop_
_entity.id
_entity.type
_entity.pdbx_description
1 polymer ?
#
loop_
_entity_poly.entity_id
_entity_poly.type
_entity_poly.pdbx_seq_one_letter_code
_entity_poly.pdbx_strand_id
1 'polypeptide(L)'
;MDGTSSARTSPLQAFMNIDPKKRGAAGMALAFILGLTFLILGAAGVCCGFMLVGLILYMIPNFMGMKDVRVMSVFGVVFMLMALALGTFAFSVPMIHDNSTPSVGGSEYITGLEAVYDGTGNSIEFTVTTSDLSETQEATVMYNRVVGASYSLITVQDREYSTLTLTKVSEGASGETWKGSITDVAYGTLYIYLANVVEPAPAEASGTVVVESSSTPKIYFTGAISDSGIQGLCLSGNAYMIAMIMVVFYVVLFGSFVMRRSFENTRVKMEAEGRLYPKGYGRCKECGTVVLPGEVCCRKCGAYVEVPEEMRPKKAEFFECSECGAEVPADAKVCPRCGSEFEDDAEGEEDQEGPVECPRCEDGDEGKKD
;
A
#
# COMPACT_ATOMS: atom_id res chain seq x y z
N MET A 1 -3.50 51.33 17.92
CA MET A 1 -3.41 50.59 16.65
C MET A 1 -2.54 49.39 16.94
N ASP A 2 -3.10 48.35 17.54
CA ASP A 2 -2.33 47.17 17.93
C ASP A 2 -2.76 46.01 17.05
N GLY A 3 -1.93 45.72 16.06
CA GLY A 3 -2.11 44.62 15.12
C GLY A 3 -1.44 43.36 15.67
N THR A 4 -2.19 42.51 16.37
CA THR A 4 -1.75 41.14 16.66
C THR A 4 -2.07 40.24 15.47
N SER A 5 -1.13 40.14 14.54
CA SER A 5 -1.12 39.12 13.49
C SER A 5 -0.75 37.77 14.11
N SER A 6 -1.75 37.03 14.59
CA SER A 6 -1.63 35.59 14.89
C SER A 6 -1.38 34.84 13.59
N ALA A 7 -0.12 34.49 13.31
CA ALA A 7 0.25 33.60 12.21
C ALA A 7 -0.43 32.23 12.42
N ARG A 8 -1.53 31.97 11.69
CA ARG A 8 -2.06 30.61 11.54
C ARG A 8 -1.01 29.79 10.82
N THR A 9 -0.25 28.99 11.56
CA THR A 9 0.53 27.89 10.97
C THR A 9 -0.43 27.06 10.12
N SER A 10 -0.10 26.86 8.85
CA SER A 10 -0.94 26.07 7.98
C SER A 10 -1.11 24.65 8.57
N PRO A 11 -2.25 23.97 8.37
CA PRO A 11 -2.44 22.60 8.86
C PRO A 11 -1.33 21.65 8.38
N LEU A 12 -0.71 21.94 7.23
CA LEU A 12 0.49 21.26 6.73
C LEU A 12 1.73 21.52 7.60
N GLN A 13 1.98 22.75 8.04
CA GLN A 13 3.10 23.08 8.93
C GLN A 13 2.93 22.45 10.32
N ALA A 14 1.72 22.43 10.87
CA ALA A 14 1.43 21.74 12.12
C ALA A 14 1.67 20.22 12.01
N PHE A 15 1.32 19.62 10.86
CA PHE A 15 1.55 18.20 10.60
C PHE A 15 3.04 17.87 10.41
N MET A 16 3.82 18.76 9.77
CA MET A 16 5.27 18.56 9.59
C MET A 16 6.08 18.67 10.88
N ASN A 17 5.55 19.32 11.92
CA ASN A 17 6.20 19.44 13.25
C ASN A 17 6.00 18.22 14.16
N ILE A 18 5.24 17.21 13.73
CA ILE A 18 5.05 15.98 14.48
C ILE A 18 6.33 15.11 14.41
N ASP A 19 6.63 14.36 15.47
CA ASP A 19 7.73 13.39 15.49
C ASP A 19 7.76 12.52 14.21
N PRO A 20 8.92 12.31 13.59
CA PRO A 20 9.03 11.53 12.35
C PRO A 20 8.51 10.09 12.51
N LYS A 21 8.61 9.51 13.71
CA LYS A 21 8.02 8.19 14.02
C LYS A 21 6.49 8.21 14.00
N LYS A 22 5.88 9.24 14.59
CA LYS A 22 4.40 9.39 14.63
C LYS A 22 3.85 9.69 13.24
N ARG A 23 4.54 10.52 12.43
CA ARG A 23 4.20 10.74 11.01
C ARG A 23 4.30 9.46 10.18
N GLY A 24 5.37 8.70 10.37
CA GLY A 24 5.56 7.40 9.71
C GLY A 24 4.43 6.41 10.03
N ALA A 25 4.01 6.32 11.29
CA ALA A 25 2.88 5.50 11.72
C ALA A 25 1.54 5.93 11.11
N ALA A 26 1.28 7.25 11.06
CA ALA A 26 0.11 7.80 10.37
C ALA A 26 0.13 7.43 8.87
N GLY A 27 1.31 7.44 8.24
CA GLY A 27 1.46 7.00 6.86
C GLY A 27 1.17 5.52 6.64
N MET A 28 1.59 4.65 7.56
CA MET A 28 1.23 3.22 7.51
C MET A 28 -0.28 3.02 7.62
N ALA A 29 -0.95 3.72 8.53
CA ALA A 29 -2.40 3.64 8.67
C ALA A 29 -3.12 4.13 7.40
N LEU A 30 -2.68 5.24 6.82
CA LEU A 30 -3.24 5.76 5.57
C LEU A 30 -3.03 4.78 4.40
N ALA A 31 -1.82 4.24 4.26
CA ALA A 31 -1.51 3.27 3.22
C ALA A 31 -2.33 1.98 3.37
N PHE A 32 -2.57 1.55 4.60
CA PHE A 32 -3.43 0.40 4.90
C PHE A 32 -4.85 0.63 4.41
N ILE A 33 -5.46 1.77 4.79
CA ILE A 33 -6.83 2.11 4.42
C ILE A 33 -6.97 2.23 2.91
N LEU A 34 -6.06 2.97 2.25
CA LEU A 34 -6.08 3.13 0.80
C LEU A 34 -5.87 1.79 0.09
N GLY A 35 -4.89 0.99 0.53
CA GLY A 35 -4.62 -0.32 -0.05
C GLY A 35 -5.83 -1.25 0.03
N LEU A 36 -6.47 -1.32 1.19
CA LEU A 36 -7.68 -2.13 1.38
C LEU A 36 -8.86 -1.62 0.54
N THR A 37 -9.05 -0.29 0.49
CA THR A 37 -10.12 0.33 -0.30
C THR A 37 -9.96 0.03 -1.78
N PHE A 38 -8.74 0.12 -2.31
CA PHE A 38 -8.45 -0.23 -3.71
C PHE A 38 -8.72 -1.71 -4.01
N LEU A 39 -8.44 -2.62 -3.06
CA LEU A 39 -8.76 -4.03 -3.22
C LEU A 39 -10.27 -4.28 -3.27
N ILE A 40 -11.02 -3.65 -2.37
CA ILE A 40 -12.49 -3.78 -2.29
C ILE A 40 -13.17 -3.23 -3.55
N LEU A 41 -12.73 -2.07 -4.03
CA LEU A 41 -13.27 -1.45 -5.25
C LEU A 41 -12.91 -2.21 -6.54
N GLY A 42 -12.22 -3.35 -6.44
CA GLY A 42 -11.86 -4.16 -7.60
C GLY A 42 -10.80 -3.53 -8.48
N ALA A 43 -10.06 -2.52 -7.99
CA ALA A 43 -8.95 -1.94 -8.73
C ALA A 43 -7.88 -3.00 -9.06
N ALA A 44 -7.75 -4.03 -8.23
CA ALA A 44 -6.88 -5.18 -8.47
C ALA A 44 -7.30 -6.04 -9.67
N GLY A 45 -8.54 -5.92 -10.15
CA GLY A 45 -9.02 -6.54 -11.40
C GLY A 45 -8.56 -5.82 -12.67
N VAL A 46 -8.01 -4.61 -12.56
CA VAL A 46 -7.32 -3.95 -13.67
C VAL A 46 -5.94 -4.58 -13.81
N CYS A 47 -5.50 -4.82 -15.06
CA CYS A 47 -4.25 -5.54 -15.41
C CYS A 47 -3.01 -5.17 -14.57
N CYS A 48 -2.91 -3.92 -14.08
CA CYS A 48 -1.79 -3.45 -13.26
C CYS A 48 -2.20 -2.95 -11.86
N GLY A 49 -3.46 -3.10 -11.45
CA GLY A 49 -3.97 -2.50 -10.22
C GLY A 49 -3.35 -3.09 -8.95
N PHE A 50 -3.02 -4.38 -8.96
CA PHE A 50 -2.30 -5.01 -7.85
C PHE A 50 -0.89 -4.41 -7.64
N MET A 51 -0.22 -3.94 -8.71
CA MET A 51 1.07 -3.27 -8.60
C MET A 51 0.94 -1.92 -7.89
N LEU A 52 -0.13 -1.17 -8.20
CA LEU A 52 -0.40 0.12 -7.56
C LEU A 52 -0.59 -0.05 -6.05
N VAL A 53 -1.31 -1.08 -5.61
CA VAL A 53 -1.48 -1.37 -4.17
C VAL A 53 -0.12 -1.65 -3.52
N GLY A 54 0.72 -2.49 -4.13
CA GLY A 54 2.06 -2.76 -3.62
C GLY A 54 2.93 -1.49 -3.52
N LEU A 55 2.83 -0.59 -4.51
CA LEU A 55 3.52 0.70 -4.50
C LEU A 55 3.00 1.65 -3.43
N ILE A 56 1.68 1.75 -3.26
CA ILE A 56 1.04 2.60 -2.25
C ILE A 56 1.48 2.20 -0.84
N LEU A 57 1.48 0.88 -0.56
CA LEU A 57 1.91 0.31 0.71
C LEU A 57 3.36 0.67 1.07
N TYR A 58 4.23 0.79 0.06
CA TYR A 58 5.63 1.17 0.27
C TYR A 58 5.84 2.70 0.28
N MET A 59 5.28 3.41 -0.71
CA MET A 59 5.61 4.82 -0.95
C MET A 59 5.06 5.75 0.11
N ILE A 60 3.80 5.57 0.55
CA ILE A 60 3.18 6.49 1.50
C ILE A 60 3.94 6.50 2.83
N PRO A 61 4.20 5.35 3.48
CA PRO A 61 4.93 5.35 4.75
C PRO A 61 6.37 5.84 4.59
N ASN A 62 7.03 5.50 3.49
CA ASN A 62 8.40 5.94 3.20
C ASN A 62 8.49 7.45 2.96
N PHE A 63 7.53 8.05 2.24
CA PHE A 63 7.44 9.50 2.03
C PHE A 63 7.17 10.24 3.35
N MET A 64 6.41 9.62 4.26
CA MET A 64 6.13 10.17 5.59
C MET A 64 7.25 9.92 6.62
N GLY A 65 8.43 9.49 6.15
CA GLY A 65 9.66 9.44 6.95
C GLY A 65 9.97 8.07 7.56
N MET A 66 9.14 7.05 7.34
CA MET A 66 9.42 5.72 7.85
C MET A 66 10.38 4.98 6.92
N LYS A 67 11.64 4.88 7.36
CA LYS A 67 12.73 4.28 6.57
C LYS A 67 13.23 2.95 7.10
N ASP A 68 12.76 2.55 8.29
CA ASP A 68 13.17 1.29 8.92
C ASP A 68 12.57 0.09 8.17
N VAL A 69 13.46 -0.72 7.61
CA VAL A 69 13.10 -1.91 6.82
C VAL A 69 12.42 -2.97 7.67
N ARG A 70 12.76 -3.10 8.96
CA ARG A 70 12.14 -4.10 9.86
C ARG A 70 10.68 -3.75 10.11
N VAL A 71 10.41 -2.48 10.43
CA VAL A 71 9.05 -1.98 10.65
C VAL A 71 8.19 -2.13 9.40
N MET A 72 8.73 -1.76 8.23
CA MET A 72 8.03 -1.94 6.95
C MET A 72 7.73 -3.40 6.62
N SER A 73 8.67 -4.30 6.91
CA SER A 73 8.49 -5.72 6.64
C SER A 73 7.37 -6.31 7.51
N VAL A 74 7.31 -5.94 8.79
CA VAL A 74 6.24 -6.35 9.71
C VAL A 74 4.90 -5.77 9.25
N PHE A 75 4.85 -4.49 8.88
CA PHE A 75 3.65 -3.86 8.32
C PHE A 75 3.12 -4.62 7.11
N GLY A 76 3.99 -5.02 6.18
CA GLY A 76 3.62 -5.84 5.03
C GLY A 76 2.97 -7.17 5.40
N VAL A 77 3.53 -7.90 6.38
CA VAL A 77 2.95 -9.16 6.87
C VAL A 77 1.58 -8.93 7.53
N VAL A 78 1.45 -7.89 8.35
CA VAL A 78 0.18 -7.54 9.00
C VAL A 78 -0.88 -7.20 7.95
N PHE A 79 -0.51 -6.43 6.92
CA PHE A 79 -1.40 -6.15 5.79
C PHE A 79 -1.81 -7.42 5.05
N MET A 80 -0.86 -8.30 4.72
CA MET A 80 -1.15 -9.59 4.06
C MET A 80 -2.20 -10.40 4.82
N LEU A 81 -2.01 -10.60 6.13
CA LEU A 81 -2.90 -11.41 6.94
C LEU A 81 -4.30 -10.81 7.06
N MET A 82 -4.37 -9.49 7.30
CA MET A 82 -5.67 -8.80 7.40
C MET A 82 -6.40 -8.72 6.07
N ALA A 83 -5.68 -8.39 4.99
CA ALA A 83 -6.26 -8.36 3.64
C ALA A 83 -6.80 -9.74 3.26
N LEU A 84 -6.08 -10.83 3.58
CA LEU A 84 -6.51 -12.19 3.26
C LEU A 84 -7.77 -12.58 4.03
N ALA A 85 -7.80 -12.30 5.34
CA ALA A 85 -8.96 -12.59 6.17
C ALA A 85 -10.19 -11.77 5.73
N LEU A 86 -10.03 -10.46 5.55
CA LEU A 86 -11.13 -9.58 5.13
C LEU A 86 -11.60 -9.91 3.71
N GLY A 87 -10.67 -10.07 2.76
CA GLY A 87 -11.00 -10.42 1.38
C GLY A 87 -11.78 -11.73 1.28
N THR A 88 -11.36 -12.76 2.03
CA THR A 88 -12.03 -14.06 2.02
C THR A 88 -13.40 -14.00 2.69
N PHE A 89 -13.45 -13.60 3.96
CA PHE A 89 -14.65 -13.78 4.79
C PHE A 89 -15.63 -12.61 4.74
N ALA A 90 -15.15 -11.38 4.58
CA ALA A 90 -16.01 -10.20 4.61
C ALA A 90 -16.49 -9.76 3.22
N PHE A 91 -15.79 -10.16 2.15
CA PHE A 91 -16.12 -9.70 0.78
C PHE A 91 -16.41 -10.85 -0.19
N SER A 92 -15.45 -11.75 -0.45
CA SER A 92 -15.62 -12.75 -1.52
C SER A 92 -16.70 -13.79 -1.21
N VAL A 93 -16.75 -14.32 0.00
CA VAL A 93 -17.80 -15.29 0.39
C VAL A 93 -19.20 -14.64 0.33
N PRO A 94 -19.46 -13.49 0.99
CA PRO A 94 -20.73 -12.79 0.84
C PRO A 94 -21.10 -12.48 -0.60
N MET A 95 -20.15 -11.99 -1.41
CA MET A 95 -20.40 -11.69 -2.82
C MET A 95 -20.96 -12.89 -3.60
N ILE A 96 -20.43 -14.11 -3.36
CA ILE A 96 -20.93 -15.31 -4.03
C ILE A 96 -22.35 -15.64 -3.56
N HIS A 97 -22.62 -15.59 -2.25
CA HIS A 97 -23.95 -15.89 -1.72
C HIS A 97 -24.99 -14.85 -2.15
N ASP A 98 -24.68 -13.56 -2.10
CA ASP A 98 -25.57 -12.46 -2.50
C ASP A 98 -25.93 -12.51 -3.98
N ASN A 99 -25.09 -13.14 -4.81
CA ASN A 99 -25.31 -13.34 -6.25
C ASN A 99 -25.61 -14.80 -6.60
N SER A 100 -25.96 -15.63 -5.61
CA SER A 100 -26.36 -17.03 -5.86
C SER A 100 -27.83 -17.17 -6.21
N THR A 101 -28.64 -16.15 -5.89
CA THR A 101 -30.03 -16.07 -6.29
C THR A 101 -30.18 -15.30 -7.59
N PRO A 102 -30.94 -15.81 -8.58
CA PRO A 102 -31.27 -15.10 -9.80
C PRO A 102 -31.91 -13.75 -9.51
N SER A 103 -31.25 -12.65 -9.86
CA SER A 103 -31.91 -11.35 -9.98
C SER A 103 -32.31 -11.17 -11.44
N VAL A 104 -33.60 -11.35 -11.73
CA VAL A 104 -34.13 -11.19 -13.09
C VAL A 104 -34.39 -9.71 -13.41
N GLY A 105 -34.27 -8.83 -12.41
CA GLY A 105 -34.43 -7.38 -12.55
C GLY A 105 -33.41 -6.80 -13.53
N GLY A 106 -33.88 -6.43 -14.72
CA GLY A 106 -33.07 -5.78 -15.76
C GLY A 106 -33.12 -6.48 -17.12
N SER A 107 -33.65 -7.70 -17.23
CA SER A 107 -33.96 -8.32 -18.52
C SER A 107 -35.38 -7.97 -18.96
N GLU A 108 -35.55 -7.61 -20.22
CA GLU A 108 -36.86 -7.35 -20.83
C GLU A 108 -37.59 -8.65 -21.19
N TYR A 109 -36.83 -9.70 -21.51
CA TYR A 109 -37.35 -10.94 -22.06
C TYR A 109 -37.37 -12.08 -21.06
N ILE A 110 -36.41 -12.14 -20.14
CA ILE A 110 -36.31 -13.22 -19.16
C ILE A 110 -37.08 -12.79 -17.92
N THR A 111 -38.04 -13.60 -17.47
CA THR A 111 -38.90 -13.33 -16.32
C THR A 111 -38.69 -14.32 -15.18
N GLY A 112 -38.08 -15.47 -15.46
CA GLY A 112 -37.73 -16.48 -14.48
C GLY A 112 -36.50 -17.27 -14.88
N LEU A 113 -35.68 -17.65 -13.90
CA LEU A 113 -34.53 -18.51 -14.10
C LEU A 113 -34.35 -19.38 -12.86
N GLU A 114 -34.34 -20.69 -13.05
CA GLU A 114 -34.14 -21.68 -12.01
C GLU A 114 -33.09 -22.68 -12.48
N ALA A 115 -32.18 -23.05 -11.58
CA ALA A 115 -31.18 -24.07 -11.82
C ALA A 115 -31.21 -25.07 -10.66
N VAL A 116 -31.36 -26.36 -10.97
CA VAL A 116 -31.45 -27.43 -9.98
C VAL A 116 -30.36 -28.44 -10.24
N TYR A 117 -29.62 -28.80 -9.20
CA TYR A 117 -28.62 -29.87 -9.25
C TYR A 117 -29.24 -31.18 -8.78
N ASP A 118 -29.27 -32.17 -9.68
CA ASP A 118 -29.92 -33.47 -9.43
C ASP A 118 -29.14 -34.34 -8.42
N GLY A 119 -27.85 -34.05 -8.19
CA GLY A 119 -26.99 -34.72 -7.20
C GLY A 119 -26.68 -36.20 -7.46
N THR A 120 -27.53 -36.89 -8.20
CA THR A 120 -27.41 -38.30 -8.58
C THR A 120 -26.92 -38.47 -10.01
N GLY A 121 -27.25 -37.54 -10.91
CA GLY A 121 -26.84 -37.55 -12.31
C GLY A 121 -25.62 -36.70 -12.68
N ASN A 122 -25.02 -35.96 -11.72
CA ASN A 122 -24.01 -34.92 -12.02
C ASN A 122 -24.48 -33.98 -13.14
N SER A 123 -25.75 -33.61 -13.10
CA SER A 123 -26.39 -32.72 -14.06
C SER A 123 -26.99 -31.51 -13.36
N ILE A 124 -26.95 -30.38 -14.05
CA ILE A 124 -27.72 -29.19 -13.67
C ILE A 124 -28.82 -29.05 -14.72
N GLU A 125 -30.07 -29.00 -14.25
CA GLU A 125 -31.22 -28.66 -15.08
C GLU A 125 -31.51 -27.18 -14.96
N PHE A 126 -31.66 -26.50 -16.10
CA PHE A 126 -32.04 -25.11 -16.19
C PHE A 126 -33.48 -25.00 -16.65
N THR A 127 -34.24 -24.15 -15.99
CA THR A 127 -35.57 -23.72 -16.42
C THR A 127 -35.55 -22.20 -16.57
N VAL A 128 -35.79 -21.71 -17.79
CA VAL A 128 -35.87 -20.28 -18.10
C VAL A 128 -37.29 -19.96 -18.53
N THR A 129 -37.87 -18.93 -17.93
CA THR A 129 -39.17 -18.39 -18.32
C THR A 129 -38.94 -17.08 -19.04
N THR A 130 -39.53 -16.93 -20.22
CA THR A 130 -39.42 -15.73 -21.05
C THR A 130 -40.79 -15.17 -21.41
N SER A 131 -40.86 -13.86 -21.67
CA SER A 131 -42.04 -13.18 -22.23
C SER A 131 -41.72 -12.61 -23.60
N ASP A 132 -42.71 -12.62 -24.49
CA ASP A 132 -42.71 -11.85 -25.74
C ASP A 132 -41.52 -12.14 -26.69
N LEU A 133 -41.15 -13.42 -26.85
CA LEU A 133 -40.15 -13.84 -27.83
C LEU A 133 -40.72 -13.90 -29.25
N SER A 134 -39.90 -13.55 -30.24
CA SER A 134 -40.23 -13.76 -31.66
C SER A 134 -39.99 -15.22 -32.08
N GLU A 135 -40.58 -15.66 -33.20
CA GLU A 135 -40.44 -17.04 -33.71
C GLU A 135 -38.98 -17.44 -34.03
N THR A 136 -38.09 -16.46 -34.21
CA THR A 136 -36.67 -16.69 -34.52
C THR A 136 -35.77 -16.61 -33.30
N GLN A 137 -36.30 -16.29 -32.13
CA GLN A 137 -35.54 -16.12 -30.90
C GLN A 137 -35.49 -17.41 -30.08
N GLU A 138 -34.33 -17.69 -29.50
CA GLU A 138 -34.10 -18.88 -28.68
C GLU A 138 -33.50 -18.48 -27.33
N ALA A 139 -33.92 -19.17 -26.26
CA ALA A 139 -33.29 -19.01 -24.95
C ALA A 139 -32.02 -19.85 -24.86
N THR A 140 -30.93 -19.24 -24.39
CA THR A 140 -29.64 -19.89 -24.18
C THR A 140 -29.11 -19.63 -22.78
N VAL A 141 -28.30 -20.57 -22.28
CA VAL A 141 -27.55 -20.41 -21.04
C VAL A 141 -26.06 -20.51 -21.36
N MET A 142 -25.33 -19.46 -21.02
CA MET A 142 -23.88 -19.44 -21.05
C MET A 142 -23.35 -19.81 -19.67
N TYR A 143 -22.40 -20.72 -19.58
CA TYR A 143 -21.84 -21.16 -18.30
C TYR A 143 -20.32 -21.33 -18.37
N ASN A 144 -19.68 -21.19 -17.21
CA ASN A 144 -18.25 -21.42 -17.05
C ASN A 144 -17.94 -21.86 -15.61
N ARG A 145 -16.82 -22.55 -15.44
CA ARG A 145 -16.31 -22.98 -14.15
C ARG A 145 -15.53 -21.86 -13.48
N VAL A 146 -15.83 -21.58 -12.23
CA VAL A 146 -15.06 -20.63 -11.42
C VAL A 146 -13.88 -21.33 -10.77
N VAL A 147 -12.68 -20.80 -10.99
CA VAL A 147 -11.41 -21.33 -10.45
C VAL A 147 -10.82 -20.47 -9.33
N GLY A 148 -11.32 -19.25 -9.14
CA GLY A 148 -10.93 -18.40 -8.02
C GLY A 148 -11.85 -17.20 -7.86
N ALA A 149 -12.02 -16.77 -6.62
CA ALA A 149 -12.72 -15.54 -6.27
C ALA A 149 -11.82 -14.67 -5.38
N SER A 150 -11.67 -13.40 -5.73
CA SER A 150 -10.80 -12.47 -5.01
C SER A 150 -11.44 -11.09 -4.94
N TYR A 151 -11.82 -10.66 -3.74
CA TYR A 151 -12.69 -9.51 -3.51
C TYR A 151 -13.89 -9.53 -4.47
N SER A 152 -13.99 -8.53 -5.35
CA SER A 152 -15.06 -8.34 -6.34
C SER A 152 -14.76 -8.97 -7.70
N LEU A 153 -13.67 -9.75 -7.82
CA LEU A 153 -13.21 -10.36 -9.07
C LEU A 153 -13.42 -11.88 -9.04
N ILE A 154 -13.90 -12.41 -10.16
CA ILE A 154 -14.03 -13.84 -10.40
C ILE A 154 -13.08 -14.25 -11.52
N THR A 155 -12.38 -15.36 -11.32
CA THR A 155 -11.55 -16.01 -12.33
C THR A 155 -12.26 -17.27 -12.79
N VAL A 156 -12.50 -17.35 -14.10
CA VAL A 156 -13.09 -18.51 -14.75
C VAL A 156 -12.02 -19.38 -15.41
N GLN A 157 -12.30 -20.67 -15.58
CA GLN A 157 -11.36 -21.63 -16.15
C GLN A 157 -11.08 -21.32 -17.62
N ASP A 158 -12.15 -21.16 -18.40
CA ASP A 158 -12.07 -20.98 -19.84
C ASP A 158 -12.29 -19.52 -20.21
N ARG A 159 -11.59 -19.04 -21.25
CA ARG A 159 -11.76 -17.66 -21.73
C ARG A 159 -13.11 -17.40 -22.38
N GLU A 160 -13.71 -18.45 -22.93
CA GLU A 160 -15.01 -18.43 -23.57
C GLU A 160 -16.00 -19.22 -22.72
N TYR A 161 -17.23 -18.72 -22.64
CA TYR A 161 -18.31 -19.43 -21.96
C TYR A 161 -18.80 -20.55 -22.87
N SER A 162 -19.12 -21.69 -22.27
CA SER A 162 -19.86 -22.73 -22.96
C SER A 162 -21.31 -22.30 -23.09
N THR A 163 -21.91 -22.48 -24.27
CA THR A 163 -23.30 -22.09 -24.54
C THR A 163 -24.17 -23.33 -24.70
N LEU A 164 -25.31 -23.35 -23.99
CA LEU A 164 -26.36 -24.36 -24.10
C LEU A 164 -27.62 -23.71 -24.67
N THR A 165 -28.08 -24.17 -25.83
CA THR A 165 -29.40 -23.82 -26.36
C THR A 165 -30.47 -24.62 -25.63
N LEU A 166 -31.47 -23.93 -25.09
CA LEU A 166 -32.57 -24.57 -24.38
C LEU A 166 -33.65 -25.01 -25.35
N THR A 167 -34.42 -26.03 -24.96
CA THR A 167 -35.58 -26.52 -25.71
C THR A 167 -36.85 -25.93 -25.12
N LYS A 168 -37.73 -25.37 -25.95
CA LYS A 168 -39.06 -24.89 -25.53
C LYS A 168 -39.92 -26.09 -25.09
N VAL A 169 -40.43 -26.06 -23.86
CA VAL A 169 -41.21 -27.16 -23.25
C VAL A 169 -42.69 -26.83 -23.15
N SER A 170 -43.03 -25.56 -22.91
CA SER A 170 -44.43 -25.12 -22.83
C SER A 170 -44.60 -23.65 -23.15
N GLU A 171 -45.81 -23.30 -23.61
CA GLU A 171 -46.25 -21.93 -23.87
C GLU A 171 -47.54 -21.69 -23.09
N GLY A 172 -47.55 -20.67 -22.22
CA GLY A 172 -48.69 -20.36 -21.36
C GLY A 172 -48.94 -18.85 -21.27
N ALA A 173 -50.01 -18.47 -20.57
CA ALA A 173 -50.42 -17.06 -20.41
C ALA A 173 -49.38 -16.20 -19.66
N SER A 174 -48.42 -16.81 -18.98
CA SER A 174 -47.32 -16.17 -18.25
C SER A 174 -46.00 -16.13 -19.02
N GLY A 175 -45.97 -16.59 -20.28
CA GLY A 175 -44.77 -16.65 -21.12
C GLY A 175 -44.40 -18.06 -21.58
N GLU A 176 -43.24 -18.17 -22.22
CA GLU A 176 -42.67 -19.42 -22.70
C GLU A 176 -41.71 -20.02 -21.65
N THR A 177 -41.69 -21.34 -21.54
CA THR A 177 -40.77 -22.06 -20.66
C THR A 177 -39.80 -22.90 -21.46
N TRP A 178 -38.52 -22.68 -21.20
CA TRP A 178 -37.39 -23.30 -21.87
C TRP A 178 -36.62 -24.15 -20.87
N LYS A 179 -36.24 -25.37 -21.27
CA LYS A 179 -35.44 -26.27 -20.43
C LYS A 179 -34.24 -26.82 -21.17
N GLY A 180 -33.19 -27.06 -20.41
CA GLY A 180 -31.98 -27.72 -20.89
C GLY A 180 -31.18 -28.24 -19.71
N SER A 181 -30.28 -29.18 -19.99
CA SER A 181 -29.43 -29.77 -18.95
C SER A 181 -27.99 -29.82 -19.41
N ILE A 182 -27.08 -29.61 -18.45
CA ILE A 182 -25.66 -29.87 -18.64
C ILE A 182 -25.36 -31.17 -17.93
N THR A 183 -24.76 -32.12 -18.65
CA THR A 183 -24.20 -33.35 -18.09
C THR A 183 -22.71 -33.15 -17.85
N ASP A 184 -22.11 -33.86 -16.88
CA ASP A 184 -20.70 -33.76 -16.48
C ASP A 184 -20.36 -32.57 -15.54
N VAL A 185 -21.27 -32.27 -14.62
CA VAL A 185 -21.07 -31.28 -13.56
C VAL A 185 -20.31 -31.93 -12.40
N ALA A 186 -19.10 -31.45 -12.15
CA ALA A 186 -18.27 -31.96 -11.06
C ALA A 186 -18.74 -31.40 -9.71
N TYR A 187 -19.12 -32.28 -8.78
CA TYR A 187 -19.38 -31.88 -7.39
C TYR A 187 -18.14 -31.21 -6.76
N GLY A 188 -18.37 -30.18 -5.96
CA GLY A 188 -17.32 -29.33 -5.37
C GLY A 188 -16.87 -28.17 -6.27
N THR A 189 -17.56 -27.94 -7.39
CA THR A 189 -17.22 -26.87 -8.34
C THR A 189 -18.28 -25.76 -8.32
N LEU A 190 -17.81 -24.51 -8.24
CA LEU A 190 -18.66 -23.34 -8.42
C LEU A 190 -18.79 -23.03 -9.91
N TYR A 191 -20.00 -22.85 -10.39
CA TYR A 191 -20.27 -22.43 -11.77
C TYR A 191 -20.85 -21.03 -11.79
N ILE A 192 -20.49 -20.26 -12.82
CA ILE A 192 -21.15 -19.00 -13.15
C ILE A 192 -21.98 -19.22 -14.40
N TYR A 193 -23.20 -18.72 -14.42
CA TYR A 193 -24.05 -18.79 -15.59
C TYR A 193 -24.79 -17.48 -15.86
N LEU A 194 -25.14 -17.28 -17.12
CA LEU A 194 -25.91 -16.16 -17.65
C LEU A 194 -26.96 -16.72 -18.60
N ALA A 195 -28.22 -16.36 -18.40
CA ALA A 195 -29.27 -16.64 -19.37
C ALA A 195 -29.41 -15.47 -20.33
N ASN A 196 -29.53 -15.77 -21.62
CA ASN A 196 -29.67 -14.80 -22.70
C ASN A 196 -30.72 -15.28 -23.70
N VAL A 197 -31.32 -14.33 -24.40
CA VAL A 197 -32.08 -14.63 -25.62
C VAL A 197 -31.18 -14.35 -26.81
N VAL A 198 -31.13 -15.26 -27.77
CA VAL A 198 -30.36 -15.10 -28.98
C VAL A 198 -31.26 -15.14 -30.20
N GLU A 199 -30.83 -14.50 -31.28
CA GLU A 199 -31.45 -14.55 -32.59
C GLU A 199 -30.42 -14.93 -33.66
N PRO A 200 -30.84 -15.52 -34.79
CA PRO A 200 -29.92 -15.83 -35.88
C PRO A 200 -29.22 -14.57 -36.38
N ALA A 201 -27.90 -14.66 -36.56
CA ALA A 201 -27.12 -13.55 -37.07
C ALA A 201 -27.61 -13.11 -38.46
N PRO A 202 -27.50 -11.81 -38.81
CA PRO A 202 -27.86 -11.32 -40.13
C PRO A 202 -27.07 -12.03 -41.23
N ALA A 203 -27.64 -12.11 -42.44
CA ALA A 203 -27.23 -12.98 -43.55
C ALA A 203 -25.73 -12.94 -43.98
N GLU A 204 -24.93 -12.00 -43.46
CA GLU A 204 -23.50 -11.85 -43.72
C GLU A 204 -22.61 -12.48 -42.63
N ALA A 205 -23.19 -13.01 -41.54
CA ALA A 205 -22.46 -13.65 -40.45
C ALA A 205 -23.08 -15.01 -40.08
N SER A 206 -22.24 -16.02 -39.85
CA SER A 206 -22.67 -17.32 -39.32
C SER A 206 -22.73 -17.28 -37.79
N GLY A 207 -23.85 -17.67 -37.18
CA GLY A 207 -23.99 -17.83 -35.73
C GLY A 207 -25.27 -17.21 -35.18
N THR A 208 -25.30 -17.00 -33.87
CA THR A 208 -26.41 -16.35 -33.15
C THR A 208 -25.89 -15.09 -32.45
N VAL A 209 -26.69 -14.05 -32.40
CA VAL A 209 -26.40 -12.79 -31.72
C VAL A 209 -27.28 -12.68 -30.48
N VAL A 210 -26.72 -12.25 -29.36
CA VAL A 210 -27.49 -11.99 -28.14
C VAL A 210 -28.36 -10.76 -28.37
N VAL A 211 -29.68 -10.90 -28.17
CA VAL A 211 -30.64 -9.80 -28.28
C VAL A 211 -30.31 -8.78 -27.19
N GLU A 212 -30.23 -7.49 -27.55
CA GLU A 212 -30.05 -6.40 -26.58
C GLU A 212 -31.17 -6.46 -25.51
N SER A 213 -30.90 -6.02 -24.28
CA SER A 213 -31.80 -6.11 -23.10
C SER A 213 -32.23 -7.52 -22.64
N SER A 214 -31.79 -8.60 -23.30
CA SER A 214 -32.19 -9.97 -22.91
C SER A 214 -31.37 -10.59 -21.77
N SER A 215 -30.19 -10.06 -21.45
CA SER A 215 -29.29 -10.72 -20.51
C SER A 215 -29.74 -10.60 -19.06
N THR A 216 -29.85 -11.73 -18.35
CA THR A 216 -29.88 -11.69 -16.88
C THR A 216 -28.49 -11.35 -16.33
N PRO A 217 -28.39 -10.54 -15.25
CA PRO A 217 -27.14 -10.41 -14.53
C PRO A 217 -26.63 -11.78 -14.04
N LYS A 218 -25.31 -11.89 -13.94
CA LYS A 218 -24.57 -13.13 -13.64
C LYS A 218 -25.06 -13.78 -12.34
N ILE A 219 -25.16 -15.11 -12.34
CA ILE A 219 -25.54 -15.89 -11.15
C ILE A 219 -24.44 -16.91 -10.83
N TYR A 220 -24.14 -17.06 -9.56
CA TYR A 220 -23.23 -18.10 -9.06
C TYR A 220 -24.01 -19.32 -8.59
N PHE A 221 -23.85 -20.44 -9.28
CA PHE A 221 -24.48 -21.69 -8.91
C PHE A 221 -23.77 -22.32 -7.70
N THR A 222 -24.37 -22.21 -6.52
CA THR A 222 -23.83 -22.78 -5.28
C THR A 222 -24.30 -24.21 -5.00
N GLY A 223 -25.33 -24.72 -5.71
CA GLY A 223 -25.91 -26.03 -5.44
C GLY A 223 -24.97 -27.23 -5.66
N ALA A 224 -23.92 -27.07 -6.47
CA ALA A 224 -22.91 -28.11 -6.75
C ALA A 224 -21.66 -28.00 -5.86
N ILE A 225 -21.61 -27.09 -4.88
CA ILE A 225 -20.44 -26.86 -4.03
C ILE A 225 -20.84 -26.68 -2.56
N SER A 226 -20.03 -27.19 -1.64
CA SER A 226 -20.24 -26.98 -0.20
C SER A 226 -19.76 -25.59 0.25
N ASP A 227 -20.29 -25.07 1.36
CA ASP A 227 -19.84 -23.78 1.92
C ASP A 227 -18.33 -23.76 2.23
N SER A 228 -17.79 -24.88 2.70
CA SER A 228 -16.33 -25.04 2.89
C SER A 228 -15.55 -25.00 1.57
N GLY A 229 -16.15 -25.49 0.47
CA GLY A 229 -15.59 -25.41 -0.87
C GLY A 229 -15.56 -23.97 -1.38
N ILE A 230 -16.64 -23.22 -1.15
CA ILE A 230 -16.71 -21.78 -1.49
C ILE A 230 -15.63 -21.01 -0.71
N GLN A 231 -15.49 -21.25 0.59
CA GLN A 231 -14.45 -20.63 1.40
C GLN A 231 -13.04 -20.97 0.90
N GLY A 232 -12.78 -22.22 0.53
CA GLY A 232 -11.49 -22.65 -0.03
C GLY A 232 -11.17 -21.96 -1.36
N LEU A 233 -12.16 -21.81 -2.23
CA LEU A 233 -12.05 -21.11 -3.52
C LEU A 233 -11.79 -19.61 -3.36
N CYS A 234 -12.47 -18.97 -2.40
CA CYS A 234 -12.25 -17.57 -2.05
C CYS A 234 -10.87 -17.37 -1.42
N LEU A 235 -10.44 -18.28 -0.56
CA LEU A 235 -9.14 -18.20 0.09
C LEU A 235 -8.01 -18.33 -0.92
N SER A 236 -8.10 -19.29 -1.85
CA SER A 236 -7.07 -19.50 -2.88
C SER A 236 -6.98 -18.31 -3.83
N GLY A 237 -8.12 -17.77 -4.29
CA GLY A 237 -8.17 -16.59 -5.14
C GLY A 237 -7.59 -15.35 -4.46
N ASN A 238 -8.00 -15.05 -3.23
CA ASN A 238 -7.45 -13.93 -2.46
C ASN A 238 -5.96 -14.12 -2.13
N ALA A 239 -5.53 -15.34 -1.80
CA ALA A 239 -4.13 -15.64 -1.53
C ALA A 239 -3.24 -15.38 -2.75
N TYR A 240 -3.67 -15.78 -3.94
CA TYR A 240 -2.95 -15.50 -5.18
C TYR A 240 -2.80 -14.00 -5.43
N MET A 241 -3.89 -13.24 -5.30
CA MET A 241 -3.88 -11.79 -5.50
C MET A 241 -2.98 -11.07 -4.49
N ILE A 242 -3.08 -11.43 -3.21
CA ILE A 242 -2.25 -10.85 -2.16
C ILE A 242 -0.79 -11.24 -2.34
N ALA A 243 -0.50 -12.48 -2.76
CA ALA A 243 0.87 -12.89 -3.05
C ALA A 243 1.51 -12.00 -4.13
N MET A 244 0.80 -11.68 -5.20
CA MET A 244 1.30 -10.76 -6.24
C MET A 244 1.59 -9.36 -5.69
N ILE A 245 0.70 -8.81 -4.87
CA ILE A 245 0.90 -7.49 -4.22
C ILE A 245 2.14 -7.52 -3.33
N MET A 246 2.29 -8.58 -2.55
CA MET A 246 3.39 -8.72 -1.59
C MET A 246 4.73 -8.95 -2.29
N VAL A 247 4.76 -9.66 -3.42
CA VAL A 247 5.95 -9.77 -4.27
C VAL A 247 6.40 -8.38 -4.72
N VAL A 248 5.51 -7.56 -5.26
CA VAL A 248 5.85 -6.20 -5.70
C VAL A 248 6.34 -5.35 -4.51
N PHE A 249 5.62 -5.38 -3.39
CA PHE A 249 6.00 -4.67 -2.18
C PHE A 249 7.41 -5.05 -1.68
N TYR A 250 7.70 -6.34 -1.56
CA TYR A 250 9.00 -6.82 -1.08
C TYR A 250 10.12 -6.62 -2.10
N VAL A 251 9.84 -6.70 -3.40
CA VAL A 251 10.83 -6.37 -4.44
C VAL A 251 11.24 -4.90 -4.33
N VAL A 252 10.28 -3.99 -4.17
CA VAL A 252 10.57 -2.55 -4.03
C VAL A 252 11.29 -2.26 -2.70
N LEU A 253 10.86 -2.89 -1.61
CA LEU A 253 11.49 -2.76 -0.29
C LEU A 253 12.94 -3.28 -0.31
N PHE A 254 13.17 -4.47 -0.88
CA PHE A 254 14.50 -5.06 -1.02
C PHE A 254 15.37 -4.24 -1.96
N GLY A 255 14.85 -3.83 -3.13
CA GLY A 255 15.56 -2.97 -4.07
C GLY A 255 15.98 -1.65 -3.43
N SER A 256 15.09 -1.02 -2.66
CA SER A 256 15.40 0.20 -1.93
C SER A 256 16.44 0.00 -0.84
N PHE A 257 16.42 -1.15 -0.15
CA PHE A 257 17.44 -1.52 0.83
C PHE A 257 18.80 -1.73 0.17
N VAL A 258 18.86 -2.49 -0.94
CA VAL A 258 20.10 -2.73 -1.69
C VAL A 258 20.68 -1.43 -2.25
N MET A 259 19.84 -0.57 -2.83
CA MET A 259 20.28 0.74 -3.32
C MET A 259 20.88 1.59 -2.21
N ARG A 260 20.20 1.71 -1.06
CA ARG A 260 20.73 2.48 0.09
C ARG A 260 22.07 1.94 0.57
N ARG A 261 22.17 0.61 0.75
CA ARG A 261 23.42 -0.04 1.17
C ARG A 261 24.54 0.14 0.14
N SER A 262 24.21 0.06 -1.15
CA SER A 262 25.16 0.29 -2.23
C SER A 262 25.68 1.73 -2.24
N PHE A 263 24.79 2.72 -2.08
CA PHE A 263 25.20 4.13 -1.96
C PHE A 263 26.06 4.38 -0.73
N GLU A 264 25.72 3.79 0.42
CA GLU A 264 26.51 3.90 1.64
C GLU A 264 27.90 3.27 1.47
N ASN A 265 27.98 2.06 0.92
CA ASN A 265 29.27 1.40 0.65
C ASN A 265 30.11 2.17 -0.37
N THR A 266 29.48 2.66 -1.44
CA THR A 266 30.13 3.47 -2.48
C THR A 266 30.66 4.77 -1.89
N ARG A 267 29.88 5.40 -1.01
CA ARG A 267 30.27 6.60 -0.29
C ARG A 267 31.44 6.34 0.65
N VAL A 268 31.41 5.29 1.46
CA VAL A 268 32.53 4.89 2.34
C VAL A 268 33.80 4.65 1.54
N LYS A 269 33.69 4.00 0.38
CA LYS A 269 34.82 3.81 -0.53
C LYS A 269 35.34 5.13 -1.08
N MET A 270 34.45 6.03 -1.52
CA MET A 270 34.86 7.36 -2.00
C MET A 270 35.46 8.24 -0.90
N GLU A 271 35.02 8.09 0.36
CA GLU A 271 35.62 8.72 1.54
C GLU A 271 37.03 8.16 1.79
N ALA A 272 37.21 6.83 1.71
CA ALA A 272 38.52 6.18 1.86
C ALA A 272 39.51 6.53 0.73
N GLU A 273 39.02 6.71 -0.49
CA GLU A 273 39.82 7.15 -1.65
C GLU A 273 40.09 8.66 -1.66
N GLY A 274 39.59 9.42 -0.68
CA GLY A 274 39.72 10.88 -0.62
C GLY A 274 38.95 11.63 -1.72
N ARG A 275 38.07 10.94 -2.44
CA ARG A 275 37.20 11.53 -3.49
C ARG A 275 36.00 12.26 -2.90
N LEU A 276 35.52 11.82 -1.74
CA LEU A 276 34.47 12.49 -0.95
C LEU A 276 35.01 12.85 0.43
N TYR A 277 34.54 13.97 0.99
CA TYR A 277 34.78 14.28 2.40
C TYR A 277 33.87 13.43 3.30
N PRO A 278 34.30 13.09 4.53
CA PRO A 278 33.46 12.30 5.44
C PRO A 278 32.15 13.02 5.82
N LYS A 279 31.18 12.31 6.41
CA LYS A 279 29.92 12.91 6.88
C LYS A 279 30.22 14.03 7.88
N GLY A 280 29.71 15.25 7.63
CA GLY A 280 29.95 16.45 8.47
C GLY A 280 31.03 17.40 7.96
N TYR A 281 31.76 17.05 6.90
CA TYR A 281 32.84 17.87 6.35
C TYR A 281 32.32 18.71 5.18
N GLY A 282 32.30 20.03 5.36
CA GLY A 282 31.74 20.98 4.40
C GLY A 282 32.79 21.75 3.61
N ARG A 283 32.41 22.23 2.43
CA ARG A 283 33.06 23.40 1.81
C ARG A 283 32.36 24.64 2.32
N CYS A 284 33.11 25.70 2.57
CA CYS A 284 32.54 27.00 2.89
C CYS A 284 31.61 27.46 1.75
N LYS A 285 30.36 27.84 2.07
CA LYS A 285 29.35 28.29 1.10
C LYS A 285 29.80 29.55 0.35
N GLU A 286 30.57 30.42 1.02
CA GLU A 286 31.02 31.70 0.46
C GLU A 286 32.26 31.56 -0.44
N CYS A 287 33.32 30.88 0.03
CA CYS A 287 34.60 30.85 -0.68
C CYS A 287 34.96 29.48 -1.28
N GLY A 288 34.13 28.46 -1.09
CA GLY A 288 34.32 27.10 -1.63
C GLY A 288 35.51 26.33 -1.06
N THR A 289 36.22 26.90 -0.09
CA THR A 289 37.42 26.29 0.53
C THR A 289 37.00 25.17 1.46
N VAL A 290 37.84 24.13 1.54
CA VAL A 290 37.65 22.99 2.43
C VAL A 290 37.79 23.47 3.88
N VAL A 291 36.78 23.17 4.70
CA VAL A 291 36.77 23.51 6.13
C VAL A 291 37.24 22.28 6.91
N LEU A 292 38.15 22.49 7.87
CA LEU A 292 38.69 21.40 8.69
C LEU A 292 37.75 21.11 9.88
N PRO A 293 37.78 19.88 10.43
CA PRO A 293 36.92 19.50 11.54
C PRO A 293 37.15 20.37 12.79
N GLY A 294 36.05 20.79 13.44
CA GLY A 294 36.05 21.66 14.62
C GLY A 294 36.10 23.17 14.31
N GLU A 295 36.19 23.56 13.03
CA GLU A 295 36.22 24.97 12.65
C GLU A 295 34.83 25.57 12.56
N VAL A 296 34.57 26.50 13.48
CA VAL A 296 33.34 27.30 13.53
C VAL A 296 33.33 28.37 12.43
N CYS A 297 34.51 28.78 11.96
CA CYS A 297 34.69 29.83 10.95
C CYS A 297 35.66 29.41 9.85
N CYS A 298 35.35 29.75 8.60
CA CYS A 298 36.20 29.43 7.47
C CYS A 298 37.54 30.17 7.58
N ARG A 299 38.67 29.44 7.52
CA ARG A 299 40.02 30.03 7.57
C ARG A 299 40.32 31.06 6.49
N LYS A 300 39.66 30.97 5.32
CA LYS A 300 39.96 31.81 4.16
C LYS A 300 39.13 33.08 4.08
N CYS A 301 37.83 32.99 4.37
CA CYS A 301 36.91 34.11 4.19
C CYS A 301 36.21 34.55 5.48
N GLY A 302 36.50 33.92 6.62
CA GLY A 302 35.90 34.27 7.91
C GLY A 302 34.41 33.89 8.07
N ALA A 303 33.74 33.47 6.99
CA ALA A 303 32.33 33.11 7.03
C ALA A 303 32.07 31.97 8.03
N TYR A 304 31.01 32.12 8.83
CA TYR A 304 30.55 31.11 9.76
C TYR A 304 30.13 29.85 9.00
N VAL A 305 30.63 28.70 9.45
CA VAL A 305 30.30 27.42 8.83
C VAL A 305 29.21 26.79 9.67
N GLU A 306 28.06 26.49 9.07
CA GLU A 306 26.97 25.76 9.73
C GLU A 306 27.44 24.32 10.05
N VAL A 307 28.04 24.15 11.22
CA VAL A 307 28.41 22.85 11.78
C VAL A 307 27.19 22.25 12.48
N PRO A 308 26.76 21.02 12.14
CA PRO A 308 25.68 20.33 12.85
C PRO A 308 25.95 20.27 14.35
N GLU A 309 24.92 20.49 15.18
CA GLU A 309 25.05 20.58 16.64
C GLU A 309 25.74 19.37 17.29
N GLU A 310 25.54 18.18 16.73
CA GLU A 310 26.17 16.92 17.19
C GLU A 310 27.70 16.94 17.14
N MET A 311 28.32 17.83 16.36
CA MET A 311 29.77 17.95 16.18
C MET A 311 30.37 19.21 16.79
N ARG A 312 29.57 20.07 17.44
CA ARG A 312 30.12 21.25 18.12
C ARG A 312 30.95 20.79 19.32
N PRO A 313 32.22 21.24 19.45
CA PRO A 313 33.01 20.93 20.63
C PRO A 313 32.29 21.51 21.85
N LYS A 314 31.84 20.63 22.76
CA LYS A 314 31.33 21.04 24.07
C LYS A 314 32.53 21.60 24.84
N LYS A 315 32.42 22.84 25.33
CA LYS A 315 33.45 23.37 26.24
C LYS A 315 33.45 22.50 27.48
N ALA A 316 34.60 21.90 27.80
CA ALA A 316 34.81 21.38 29.14
C ALA A 316 34.93 22.60 30.05
N GLU A 317 34.11 22.66 31.09
CA GLU A 317 34.23 23.71 32.10
C GLU A 317 35.51 23.47 32.90
N PHE A 318 36.26 24.55 33.14
CA PHE A 318 37.45 24.54 33.98
C PHE A 318 37.13 25.36 35.23
N PHE A 319 37.53 24.87 36.40
CA PHE A 319 37.45 25.60 37.65
C PHE A 319 38.87 25.85 38.19
N GLU A 320 39.07 26.91 38.97
CA GLU A 320 40.36 27.16 39.60
C GLU A 320 40.49 26.35 40.89
N CYS A 321 41.56 25.57 41.00
CA CYS A 321 41.89 24.84 42.21
C CYS A 321 42.13 25.83 43.37
N SER A 322 41.32 25.73 44.41
CA SER A 322 41.39 26.57 45.62
C SER A 322 42.74 26.56 46.32
N GLU A 323 43.50 25.46 46.21
CA GLU A 323 44.79 25.29 46.90
C GLU A 323 45.99 25.86 46.14
N CYS A 324 45.93 25.92 44.80
CA CYS A 324 47.10 26.33 44.01
C CYS A 324 46.82 27.30 42.87
N GLY A 325 45.56 27.70 42.68
CA GLY A 325 45.11 28.62 41.64
C GLY A 325 45.35 28.09 40.22
N ALA A 326 45.41 26.77 40.02
CA ALA A 326 45.54 26.17 38.69
C ALA A 326 44.17 25.95 38.07
N GLU A 327 44.02 26.18 36.77
CA GLU A 327 42.83 25.79 36.02
C GLU A 327 42.76 24.26 35.93
N VAL A 328 41.69 23.68 36.47
CA VAL A 328 41.45 22.25 36.56
C VAL A 328 40.15 21.91 35.83
N PRO A 329 40.12 20.85 35.00
CA PRO A 329 38.89 20.39 34.35
C PRO A 329 37.82 20.00 35.39
N ALA A 330 36.56 20.36 35.17
CA ALA A 330 35.44 20.06 36.08
C ALA A 330 35.23 18.57 36.38
N ASP A 331 35.77 17.68 35.55
CA ASP A 331 35.72 16.22 35.72
C ASP A 331 36.93 15.63 36.46
N ALA A 332 37.93 16.44 36.83
CA ALA A 332 39.14 15.98 37.50
C ALA A 332 38.94 15.86 39.01
N LYS A 333 39.03 14.64 39.54
CA LYS A 333 38.96 14.33 40.99
C LYS A 333 40.19 14.74 41.80
N VAL A 334 41.30 15.01 41.13
CA VAL A 334 42.58 15.37 41.75
C VAL A 334 43.22 16.48 40.92
N CYS A 335 43.70 17.53 41.58
CA CYS A 335 44.39 18.61 40.89
C CYS A 335 45.68 18.08 40.23
N PRO A 336 45.85 18.19 38.90
CA PRO A 336 47.04 17.71 38.21
C PRO A 336 48.31 18.51 38.55
N ARG A 337 48.18 19.69 39.17
CA ARG A 337 49.30 20.58 39.50
C ARG A 337 49.80 20.40 40.94
N CYS A 338 48.91 20.33 41.92
CA CYS A 338 49.29 20.23 43.34
C CYS A 338 48.94 18.89 43.99
N GLY A 339 48.13 18.05 43.34
CA GLY A 339 47.75 16.73 43.86
C GLY A 339 46.69 16.73 44.95
N SER A 340 46.00 17.86 45.20
CA SER A 340 44.87 17.91 46.13
C SER A 340 43.68 17.12 45.56
N GLU A 341 43.11 16.20 46.34
CA GLU A 341 41.86 15.52 46.01
C GLU A 341 40.69 16.46 46.29
N PHE A 342 39.72 16.52 45.37
CA PHE A 342 38.50 17.28 45.55
C PHE A 342 37.44 16.37 46.16
N GLU A 343 36.86 16.77 47.30
CA GLU A 343 35.76 16.02 47.91
C GLU A 343 34.48 16.23 47.05
N ASP A 344 33.93 15.11 46.55
CA ASP A 344 32.74 15.09 45.67
C ASP A 344 31.48 15.49 46.46
N ASP A 345 31.31 16.78 46.75
CA ASP A 345 30.03 17.34 47.15
C ASP A 345 29.31 17.89 45.92
N ALA A 346 28.37 17.09 45.42
CA ALA A 346 27.46 17.47 44.37
C ALA A 346 26.57 18.63 44.85
N GLU A 347 26.68 19.78 44.20
CA GLU A 347 25.56 20.68 43.84
C GLU A 347 26.13 21.86 43.03
N GLY A 348 25.72 21.95 41.76
CA GLY A 348 26.11 23.01 40.83
C GLY A 348 25.21 22.96 39.60
N GLU A 349 24.03 23.54 39.73
CA GLU A 349 23.12 23.85 38.63
C GLU A 349 23.70 24.96 37.74
N GLU A 350 23.62 24.76 36.42
CA GLU A 350 23.13 25.67 35.36
C GLU A 350 23.88 25.45 34.03
N ASP A 351 23.32 24.60 33.18
CA ASP A 351 23.68 24.49 31.76
C ASP A 351 23.43 25.84 31.06
N GLN A 352 24.47 26.64 30.85
CA GLN A 352 24.39 27.75 29.87
C GLN A 352 24.61 27.20 28.46
N GLU A 353 23.51 26.81 27.80
CA GLU A 353 23.45 26.60 26.36
C GLU A 353 23.64 27.94 25.62
N GLY A 354 24.89 28.41 25.52
CA GLY A 354 25.29 29.50 24.65
C GLY A 354 25.94 28.99 23.37
N PRO A 355 25.60 29.52 22.17
CA PRO A 355 26.35 29.20 20.96
C PRO A 355 27.82 29.61 21.17
N VAL A 356 28.76 28.75 20.75
CA VAL A 356 30.19 29.10 20.74
C VAL A 356 30.39 30.28 19.77
N GLU A 357 30.48 31.48 20.32
CA GLU A 357 30.77 32.71 19.58
C GLU A 357 32.17 32.59 18.94
N CYS A 358 32.25 32.89 17.65
CA CYS A 358 33.50 32.84 16.90
C CYS A 358 34.26 34.15 17.14
N PRO A 359 35.46 34.13 17.76
CA PRO A 359 36.23 35.33 18.08
C PRO A 359 36.70 36.13 16.84
N ARG A 360 36.49 35.59 15.64
CA ARG A 360 36.92 36.17 14.36
C ARG A 360 35.78 36.81 13.56
N CYS A 361 34.54 36.67 14.03
CA CYS A 361 33.37 37.29 13.41
C CYS A 361 33.10 38.70 13.95
N GLU A 362 33.71 39.10 15.06
CA GLU A 362 33.50 40.42 15.67
C GLU A 362 34.21 41.56 14.91
N ASP A 363 35.28 41.26 14.16
CA ASP A 363 36.10 42.27 13.49
C ASP A 363 35.74 42.50 11.99
N GLY A 364 34.67 41.88 11.48
CA GLY A 364 34.44 41.73 10.04
C GLY A 364 33.29 42.51 9.41
N ASP A 365 32.47 43.23 10.18
CA ASP A 365 31.21 43.81 9.68
C ASP A 365 31.30 45.32 9.33
N GLU A 366 32.50 45.84 9.10
CA GLU A 366 32.68 47.17 8.51
C GLU A 366 33.27 47.05 7.09
N GLY A 367 32.40 46.80 6.11
CA GLY A 367 32.67 47.20 4.74
C GLY A 367 32.47 46.12 3.68
N LYS A 368 31.22 45.97 3.24
CA LYS A 368 30.85 45.90 1.80
C LYS A 368 29.33 45.86 1.66
N LYS A 369 28.72 47.04 1.71
CA LYS A 369 27.57 47.34 0.85
C LYS A 369 28.15 48.05 -0.36
N ASP A 370 28.08 47.37 -1.50
CA ASP A 370 27.82 47.93 -2.84
C ASP A 370 27.53 46.78 -3.81
#